data_AF-A0A409YFV4-F1
#
_entry.id   AF-A0A409YFV4-F1
#
_cell.length_a   1.000
_cell.length_b   1.000
_cell.length_c   1.000
_cell.angle_alpha   90.00
_cell.angle_beta   90.00
_cell.angle_gamma   90.00
#
_symmetry.space_group_name_H-M   'P 1'
#
loop_
_entity.id
_entity.type
_entity.pdbx_description
1 polymer ?
#
loop_
_entity_poly.entity_id
_entity_poly.type
_entity_poly.pdbx_seq_one_letter_code
_entity_poly.pdbx_strand_id
1 'polypeptide(L)'
;MPLPTNLDVEFRPSSTLPNEQPAIIDLCRRVWVHPAFKSSKTVSVYHCKKLMRNPTWWHTNAHDRREHITVRFNLRTERAHIYRDGTFTVNPRRPAKGPMVLKSGGDEDYDTVSELSGEEHDGDE
;
A
#
# COMPACT_ATOMS: atom_id res chain seq x y z
N MET A 1 -12.94 -27.01 7.29
CA MET A 1 -11.83 -26.94 6.32
C MET A 1 -10.61 -26.41 7.06
N PRO A 2 -9.48 -27.13 7.11
CA PRO A 2 -8.27 -26.60 7.72
C PRO A 2 -7.82 -25.37 6.93
N LEU A 3 -7.47 -24.30 7.65
CA LEU A 3 -6.80 -23.15 7.05
C LEU A 3 -5.48 -23.66 6.44
N PRO A 4 -5.04 -23.13 5.28
CA PRO A 4 -3.71 -23.44 4.80
C PRO A 4 -2.73 -23.19 5.95
N THR A 5 -1.91 -24.17 6.29
CA THR A 5 -0.95 -24.06 7.40
C THR A 5 0.38 -23.47 6.95
N ASN A 6 0.58 -23.32 5.64
CA ASN A 6 1.83 -22.85 5.07
C ASN A 6 1.58 -21.65 4.15
N LEU A 7 1.77 -20.46 4.71
CA LEU A 7 2.08 -19.27 3.90
C LEU A 7 3.48 -19.48 3.29
N ASP A 8 3.55 -19.50 1.96
CA ASP A 8 4.80 -19.53 1.22
C ASP A 8 5.43 -18.13 1.22
N VAL A 9 6.65 -18.01 1.75
CA VAL A 9 7.36 -16.72 1.88
C VAL A 9 8.54 -16.71 0.94
N GLU A 10 8.46 -15.86 -0.08
CA GLU A 10 9.49 -15.71 -1.09
C GLU A 10 10.29 -14.42 -0.86
N PHE A 11 11.60 -14.51 -0.83
CA PHE A 11 12.49 -13.35 -0.65
C PHE A 11 13.01 -12.89 -2.02
N ARG A 12 12.88 -11.58 -2.33
CA ARG A 12 13.36 -11.00 -3.59
C ARG A 12 14.38 -9.87 -3.38
N PRO A 13 15.67 -10.12 -3.70
CA PRO A 13 16.28 -11.36 -4.16
C PRO A 13 16.49 -12.36 -3.01
N SER A 14 16.50 -13.65 -3.36
CA SER A 14 16.49 -14.77 -2.41
C SER A 14 17.69 -14.82 -1.46
N SER A 15 18.82 -14.22 -1.86
CA SER A 15 20.12 -14.41 -1.20
C SER A 15 20.66 -13.18 -0.47
N THR A 16 19.82 -12.19 -0.19
CA THR A 16 20.30 -10.90 0.32
C THR A 16 20.83 -11.00 1.76
N LEU A 17 20.01 -11.51 2.69
CA LEU A 17 20.33 -11.61 4.11
C LEU A 17 19.56 -12.81 4.71
N PRO A 18 20.13 -14.03 4.70
CA PRO A 18 19.43 -15.25 5.11
C PRO A 18 19.14 -15.30 6.61
N ASN A 19 20.01 -14.72 7.45
CA ASN A 19 19.87 -14.75 8.91
C ASN A 19 18.62 -14.01 9.42
N GLU A 20 18.12 -13.02 8.67
CA GLU A 20 16.91 -12.28 9.04
C GLU A 20 15.62 -12.93 8.54
N GLN A 21 15.72 -13.88 7.59
CA GLN A 21 14.56 -14.52 6.97
C GLN A 21 13.65 -15.24 7.99
N PRO A 22 14.15 -15.97 9.00
CA PRO A 22 13.29 -16.65 9.97
C PRO A 22 12.38 -15.68 10.74
N ALA A 23 12.92 -14.54 11.18
CA ALA A 23 12.15 -13.52 11.90
C ALA A 23 11.09 -12.87 10.99
N ILE A 24 11.46 -12.60 9.73
CA ILE A 24 10.54 -12.04 8.73
C ILE A 24 9.41 -13.03 8.40
N ILE A 25 9.73 -14.32 8.26
CA ILE A 25 8.74 -15.38 8.01
C ILE A 25 7.72 -15.42 9.16
N ASP A 26 8.18 -15.37 10.41
CA ASP A 26 7.30 -15.38 11.58
C ASP A 26 6.35 -14.18 11.59
N LEU A 27 6.87 -12.98 11.30
CA LEU A 27 6.07 -11.76 11.19
C LEU A 27 5.05 -11.85 10.06
N CYS A 28 5.44 -12.32 8.87
CA CYS A 28 4.53 -12.54 7.75
C CYS A 28 3.40 -13.49 8.13
N ARG A 29 3.69 -14.57 8.87
CA ARG A 29 2.69 -15.54 9.35
C ARG A 29 1.74 -14.92 10.37
N ARG A 30 2.25 -14.10 11.30
CA ARG A 30 1.40 -13.38 12.27
C ARG A 30 0.45 -12.42 11.56
N VAL A 31 0.93 -11.66 10.59
CA VAL A 31 0.11 -10.71 9.82
C VAL A 31 -0.90 -11.44 8.92
N TRP A 32 -0.55 -12.63 8.44
CA TRP A 32 -1.39 -13.41 7.53
C TRP A 32 -2.72 -13.89 8.13
N VAL A 33 -2.84 -13.95 9.46
CA VAL A 33 -4.12 -14.25 10.12
C VAL A 33 -5.18 -13.17 9.87
N HIS A 34 -4.76 -11.97 9.45
CA HIS A 34 -5.66 -10.86 9.18
C HIS A 34 -6.59 -11.17 8.01
N PRO A 35 -7.91 -10.84 8.10
CA PRO A 35 -8.88 -11.16 7.07
C PRO A 35 -8.52 -10.65 5.66
N ALA A 36 -7.79 -9.53 5.57
CA ALA A 36 -7.32 -8.99 4.29
C ALA A 36 -6.29 -9.87 3.56
N PHE A 37 -5.60 -10.77 4.27
CA PHE A 37 -4.49 -11.56 3.74
C PHE A 37 -4.73 -13.07 3.81
N LYS A 38 -5.66 -13.53 4.65
CA LYS A 38 -5.93 -14.94 4.95
C LYS A 38 -6.17 -15.83 3.73
N SER A 39 -6.65 -15.28 2.62
CA SER A 39 -6.85 -15.99 1.36
C SER A 39 -5.58 -16.15 0.52
N SER A 40 -4.54 -15.36 0.80
CA SER A 40 -3.27 -15.39 0.07
C SER A 40 -2.46 -16.61 0.49
N LYS A 41 -1.86 -17.31 -0.47
CA LYS A 41 -1.02 -18.48 -0.18
C LYS A 41 0.48 -18.19 -0.26
N THR A 42 0.83 -17.05 -0.85
CA THR A 42 2.21 -16.63 -1.10
C THR A 42 2.36 -15.16 -0.71
N VAL A 43 3.51 -14.84 -0.13
CA VAL A 43 3.96 -13.48 0.15
C VAL A 43 5.37 -13.28 -0.41
N SER A 44 5.57 -12.20 -1.15
CA SER A 44 6.91 -11.81 -1.63
C SER A 44 7.44 -10.65 -0.80
N VAL A 45 8.61 -10.84 -0.19
CA VAL A 45 9.34 -9.84 0.59
C VAL A 45 10.34 -9.13 -0.32
N TYR A 46 10.32 -7.80 -0.35
CA TYR A 46 11.21 -6.99 -1.17
C TYR A 46 12.21 -6.23 -0.30
N HIS A 47 13.48 -6.27 -0.70
CA HIS A 47 14.50 -5.41 -0.12
C HIS A 47 14.31 -3.94 -0.54
N CYS A 48 14.84 -3.04 0.27
CA CYS A 48 14.90 -1.62 -0.08
C CYS A 48 16.05 -1.35 -1.05
N LYS A 49 15.73 -0.80 -2.22
CA LYS A 49 16.73 -0.39 -3.23
C LYS A 49 17.39 0.96 -2.94
N LYS A 50 16.84 1.76 -2.00
CA LYS A 50 17.34 3.14 -1.75
C LYS A 50 18.72 3.16 -1.11
N LEU A 51 19.08 2.16 -0.33
CA LEU A 51 20.44 2.01 0.21
C LEU A 51 21.30 1.32 -0.85
N MET A 52 21.69 2.08 -1.87
CA MET A 52 22.39 1.63 -3.09
C MET A 52 23.67 0.80 -2.87
N ARG A 53 24.18 0.68 -1.63
CA ARG A 53 25.42 -0.07 -1.33
C ARG A 53 25.20 -1.38 -0.58
N ASN A 54 24.13 -1.52 0.19
CA ASN A 54 23.84 -2.72 0.97
C ASN A 54 22.34 -2.97 0.96
N PRO A 55 21.86 -3.98 0.21
CA PRO A 55 20.45 -4.30 0.19
C PRO A 55 20.01 -4.78 1.58
N THR A 56 19.00 -4.12 2.16
CA THR A 56 18.42 -4.46 3.46
C THR A 56 16.96 -4.85 3.31
N TRP A 57 16.49 -5.79 4.13
CA TRP A 57 15.05 -6.05 4.25
C TRP A 57 14.37 -4.90 4.97
N TRP A 58 14.97 -4.49 6.08
CA TRP A 58 14.46 -3.46 6.96
C TRP A 58 14.86 -2.07 6.48
N HIS A 59 13.87 -1.19 6.41
CA HIS A 59 14.05 0.18 5.95
C HIS A 59 13.03 1.12 6.58
N THR A 60 13.30 2.41 6.47
CA THR A 60 12.40 3.49 6.84
C THR A 60 11.98 4.26 5.59
N ASN A 61 10.86 4.96 5.68
CA ASN A 61 10.39 5.87 4.63
C ASN A 61 10.55 7.32 5.10
N ALA A 62 10.61 8.27 4.17
CA ALA A 62 10.73 9.69 4.52
C ALA A 62 9.55 10.18 5.40
N HIS A 63 8.38 9.57 5.24
CA HIS A 63 7.15 9.87 5.98
C HIS A 63 6.92 8.94 7.18
N ASP A 64 7.73 7.89 7.35
CA ASP A 64 7.62 6.92 8.44
C ASP A 64 9.01 6.49 8.92
N ARG A 65 9.40 6.99 10.09
CA ARG A 65 10.71 6.70 10.71
C ARG A 65 10.78 5.31 11.35
N ARG A 66 9.68 4.54 11.36
CA ARG A 66 9.66 3.20 11.91
C ARG A 66 10.22 2.22 10.88
N GLU A 67 11.08 1.34 11.38
CA GLU A 67 11.68 0.28 10.58
C GLU A 67 10.61 -0.75 10.17
N HIS A 68 10.51 -0.99 8.87
CA HIS A 68 9.57 -1.94 8.30
C HIS A 68 10.18 -2.72 7.14
N ILE A 69 9.56 -3.85 6.82
CA ILE A 69 9.76 -4.60 5.58
C ILE A 69 8.62 -4.31 4.62
N THR A 70 8.91 -4.32 3.32
CA THR A 70 7.88 -4.21 2.28
C THR A 70 7.54 -5.59 1.76
N VAL A 71 6.27 -5.97 1.84
CA VAL A 71 5.78 -7.27 1.38
C VAL A 71 4.60 -7.12 0.44
N ARG A 72 4.38 -8.12 -0.42
CA ARG A 72 3.20 -8.19 -1.29
C ARG A 72 2.55 -9.55 -1.15
N PHE A 73 1.27 -9.56 -0.79
CA PHE A 73 0.45 -10.76 -0.80
C PHE A 73 -0.14 -10.97 -2.21
N ASN A 74 -0.24 -12.23 -2.65
CA ASN A 74 -0.62 -12.59 -4.03
C ASN A 74 -2.04 -12.08 -4.42
N LEU A 75 -2.95 -11.90 -3.45
CA LEU A 75 -4.30 -11.42 -3.72
C LEU A 75 -4.42 -9.90 -3.57
N ARG A 76 -4.48 -9.20 -4.71
CA ARG A 76 -5.06 -7.85 -4.92
C ARG A 76 -4.62 -6.70 -4.00
N THR A 77 -3.71 -6.91 -3.06
CA THR A 77 -3.24 -5.88 -2.12
C THR A 77 -1.97 -5.24 -2.65
N GLU A 78 -2.02 -3.91 -2.73
CA GLU A 78 -0.88 -3.08 -3.08
C GLU A 78 -0.02 -2.94 -1.83
N ARG A 79 1.11 -3.67 -1.79
CA ARG A 79 2.19 -3.56 -0.78
C ARG A 79 1.75 -3.32 0.68
N ALA A 80 1.97 -4.31 1.53
CA ALA A 80 1.90 -4.11 2.96
C ALA A 80 3.28 -3.75 3.51
N HIS A 81 3.32 -2.90 4.54
CA HIS A 81 4.51 -2.69 5.35
C HIS A 81 4.31 -3.39 6.69
N ILE A 82 5.27 -4.22 7.09
CA ILE A 82 5.25 -4.91 8.39
C ILE A 82 6.38 -4.35 9.24
N TYR A 83 6.06 -3.90 10.45
CA TYR A 83 7.01 -3.30 11.38
C TYR A 83 7.61 -4.36 12.32
N ARG A 84 8.74 -4.04 12.97
CA ARG A 84 9.45 -4.92 13.90
C ARG A 84 8.57 -5.44 15.04
N ASP A 85 7.63 -4.62 15.50
CA ASP A 85 6.68 -4.94 16.58
C ASP A 85 5.51 -5.83 16.13
N GLY A 86 5.42 -6.17 14.84
CA GLY A 86 4.36 -7.02 14.29
C GLY A 86 3.09 -6.28 13.89
N THR A 87 3.04 -4.96 14.09
CA THR A 87 2.01 -4.13 13.44
C THR A 87 2.27 -4.08 11.93
N PHE A 88 1.23 -3.74 11.17
CA PHE A 88 1.34 -3.62 9.73
C PHE A 88 0.40 -2.54 9.20
N THR A 89 0.81 -1.92 8.09
CA THR A 89 -0.05 -1.06 7.28
C THR A 89 -0.29 -1.73 5.95
N VAL A 90 -1.54 -1.84 5.56
CA VAL A 90 -1.92 -2.17 4.19
C VAL A 90 -2.07 -0.84 3.50
N ASN A 91 -1.48 -0.65 2.31
CA ASN A 91 -1.98 0.40 1.42
C ASN A 91 -3.20 -0.19 0.71
N PRO A 92 -4.44 0.03 1.20
CA PRO A 92 -5.58 -0.24 0.36
C PRO A 92 -5.42 0.62 -0.87
N ARG A 93 -5.63 0.04 -2.05
CA ARG A 93 -5.87 0.82 -3.26
C ARG A 93 -6.73 2.01 -2.86
N ARG A 94 -6.29 3.23 -3.20
CA ARG A 94 -7.27 4.31 -3.36
C ARG A 94 -8.41 3.68 -4.16
N PRO A 95 -9.64 3.64 -3.63
CA PRO A 95 -10.74 3.09 -4.41
C PRO A 95 -10.64 3.74 -5.77
N ALA A 96 -10.55 2.93 -6.83
CA ALA A 96 -10.59 3.46 -8.19
C ALA A 96 -11.78 4.41 -8.18
N LYS A 97 -11.54 5.70 -8.46
CA LYS A 97 -12.63 6.68 -8.59
C LYS A 97 -13.65 5.96 -9.46
N GLY A 98 -14.80 5.64 -8.86
CA GLY A 98 -15.83 4.88 -9.55
C GLY A 98 -16.14 5.55 -10.88
N PRO A 99 -16.69 4.83 -11.86
CA PRO A 99 -17.17 5.47 -13.07
C PRO A 99 -18.04 6.67 -12.64
N MET A 100 -17.67 7.86 -13.11
CA MET A 100 -18.49 9.05 -13.02
C MET A 100 -19.86 8.62 -13.55
N VAL A 101 -20.83 8.46 -12.64
CA VAL A 101 -22.22 8.35 -13.05
C VAL A 101 -22.52 9.70 -13.66
N LEU A 102 -22.60 9.70 -14.99
CA LEU A 102 -23.23 10.72 -15.78
C LEU A 102 -24.64 10.88 -15.19
N LYS A 103 -24.85 11.89 -14.33
CA LYS A 103 -26.19 12.33 -13.95
C LYS A 103 -26.77 13.03 -15.17
N SER A 104 -27.39 12.23 -16.05
CA SER A 104 -28.34 12.75 -17.04
C SER A 104 -29.75 12.69 -16.45
N GLY A 105 -30.38 13.87 -16.39
CA GLY A 105 -31.80 14.08 -16.09
C GLY A 105 -32.10 14.11 -14.58
N GLY A 106 -32.78 15.10 -14.03
CA GLY A 106 -33.54 16.23 -14.57
C GLY A 106 -34.45 16.71 -13.44
N ASP A 107 -34.72 18.01 -13.44
CA ASP A 107 -35.67 18.74 -12.58
C ASP A 107 -35.39 18.79 -11.07
N GLU A 108 -35.01 19.98 -10.57
CA GLU A 108 -35.95 20.87 -9.86
C GLU A 108 -35.18 22.15 -9.44
N ASP A 109 -35.62 23.27 -10.02
CA ASP A 109 -35.32 24.66 -9.70
C ASP A 109 -35.21 24.97 -8.20
N TYR A 110 -34.25 25.85 -7.82
CA TYR A 110 -34.53 27.22 -7.36
C TYR A 110 -33.22 27.94 -7.03
N ASP A 111 -32.91 28.91 -7.88
CA ASP A 111 -32.45 30.27 -7.55
C ASP A 111 -31.37 30.47 -6.48
N THR A 112 -30.12 30.64 -6.93
CA THR A 112 -29.37 31.87 -6.62
C THR A 112 -28.36 32.11 -7.76
N VAL A 113 -28.83 32.80 -8.79
CA VAL A 113 -27.98 33.58 -9.67
C VAL A 113 -27.47 34.82 -8.92
N SER A 114 -26.41 35.41 -9.49
CA SER A 114 -25.76 36.69 -9.17
C SER A 114 -24.50 36.61 -8.30
N GLU A 115 -23.36 37.18 -8.69
CA GLU A 115 -23.04 37.98 -9.88
C GLU A 115 -21.52 38.08 -10.02
N LEU A 116 -21.10 38.47 -11.22
CA LEU A 116 -19.73 38.73 -11.66
C LEU A 116 -18.90 39.60 -10.71
N SER A 117 -17.62 39.28 -10.61
CA SER A 117 -16.51 40.24 -10.73
C SER A 117 -15.27 39.41 -11.11
N GLY A 118 -14.70 39.43 -12.31
CA GLY A 118 -14.65 40.52 -13.28
C GLY A 118 -13.53 41.48 -12.87
N GLU A 119 -12.27 41.03 -12.92
CA GLU A 119 -11.14 41.96 -13.03
C GLU A 119 -9.99 41.25 -13.76
N GLU A 120 -9.94 41.54 -15.05
CA GLU A 120 -8.79 41.38 -15.93
C GLU A 120 -7.84 42.55 -15.63
N HIS A 121 -6.54 42.29 -15.47
CA HIS A 121 -5.54 43.35 -15.56
C HIS A 121 -4.25 42.83 -16.17
N ASP A 122 -3.92 43.43 -17.33
CA ASP A 122 -2.60 43.74 -17.92
C ASP A 122 -1.36 43.31 -17.13
N GLY A 123 -0.27 42.87 -17.74
CA GLY A 123 0.24 43.18 -19.07
C GLY A 123 1.76 43.02 -19.04
N ASP A 124 2.33 42.81 -20.22
CA ASP A 124 3.75 42.71 -20.63
C ASP A 124 4.85 43.32 -19.72
N GLU A 125 5.94 42.57 -19.54
CA GLU A 125 7.26 42.81 -20.17
C GLU A 125 8.16 41.56 -20.09
#